data_AF-D1AYG7-F1
#
_entry.id   AF-D1AYG7-F1
#
_cell.length_a   1.000
_cell.length_b   1.000
_cell.length_c   1.000
_cell.angle_alpha   90.00
_cell.angle_beta   90.00
_cell.angle_gamma   90.00
#
_symmetry.space_group_name_H-M   'P 1'
#
loop_
_entity.id
_entity.type
_entity.pdbx_description
1 polymer ?
#
loop_
_entity_poly.entity_id
_entity_poly.type
_entity_poly.pdbx_seq_one_letter_code
_entity_poly.pdbx_strand_id
1 'polypeptide(L)'
;MREVRNRNFMNASLFERADALATIRNKKVQDVKTEDFINILYAFLERLEALRDNISNNSIEHKESKKAIEEVIETLEKVIENQTQKIEKEINQELLRDSDGDGLNDYEEIRRGLDPFDRDTDRDGINDRDDVFLDDFEKEKLIEKY
;
A
#
# COMPACT_ATOMS: atom_id res chain seq x y z
N MET A 1 -4.84 -29.89 6.01
CA MET A 1 -5.77 -28.74 6.14
C MET A 1 -5.16 -27.62 5.33
N ARG A 2 -5.77 -27.24 4.21
CA ARG A 2 -5.27 -26.16 3.35
C ARG A 2 -5.46 -24.86 4.13
N GLU A 3 -4.38 -24.11 4.35
CA GLU A 3 -4.49 -22.74 4.85
C GLU A 3 -5.47 -21.98 3.96
N VAL A 4 -6.57 -21.56 4.55
CA VAL A 4 -7.47 -20.59 3.95
C VAL A 4 -6.62 -19.33 3.82
N ARG A 5 -6.05 -19.09 2.63
CA ARG A 5 -5.41 -17.81 2.30
C ARG A 5 -6.37 -16.73 2.74
N ASN A 6 -5.95 -15.96 3.72
CA ASN A 6 -6.76 -14.93 4.36
C ASN A 6 -7.04 -13.85 3.30
N ARG A 7 -8.15 -13.98 2.57
CA ARG A 7 -8.56 -13.10 1.43
C ARG A 7 -9.12 -11.76 1.92
N ASN A 8 -8.62 -11.24 3.04
CA ASN A 8 -9.02 -9.94 3.54
C ASN A 8 -7.95 -8.93 3.15
N PHE A 9 -8.34 -8.01 2.27
CA PHE A 9 -7.58 -6.91 1.70
C PHE A 9 -6.84 -6.04 2.75
N MET A 10 -7.39 -5.92 3.95
CA MET A 10 -6.77 -5.18 5.06
C MET A 10 -5.52 -5.86 5.67
N ASN A 11 -5.19 -7.08 5.25
CA ASN A 11 -4.02 -7.81 5.74
C ASN A 11 -2.78 -7.66 4.84
N ALA A 12 -2.89 -7.01 3.68
CA ALA A 12 -1.74 -6.72 2.83
C ALA A 12 -0.91 -5.56 3.42
N SER A 13 0.40 -5.59 3.23
CA SER A 13 1.28 -4.52 3.70
C SER A 13 0.92 -3.19 3.03
N LEU A 14 1.24 -2.07 3.70
CA LEU A 14 1.07 -0.74 3.11
C LEU A 14 1.84 -0.61 1.78
N PHE A 15 3.02 -1.22 1.70
CA PHE A 15 3.86 -1.22 0.50
C PHE A 15 3.17 -1.92 -0.69
N GLU A 16 2.64 -3.12 -0.49
CA GLU A 16 1.94 -3.86 -1.56
C GLU A 16 0.71 -3.09 -2.07
N ARG A 17 -0.01 -2.42 -1.17
CA ARG A 17 -1.17 -1.59 -1.53
C ARG A 17 -0.73 -0.32 -2.27
N ALA A 18 0.36 0.31 -1.87
CA ALA A 18 0.92 1.47 -2.57
C ALA A 18 1.37 1.12 -3.99
N ASP A 19 2.00 -0.04 -4.18
CA ASP A 19 2.45 -0.52 -5.50
C ASP A 19 1.27 -0.81 -6.45
N ALA A 20 0.21 -1.45 -5.93
CA ALA A 20 -1.03 -1.63 -6.68
C ALA A 20 -1.63 -0.28 -7.12
N LEU A 21 -1.67 0.72 -6.23
CA LEU A 21 -2.16 2.05 -6.56
C LEU A 21 -1.29 2.78 -7.59
N ALA A 22 0.03 2.57 -7.58
CA ALA A 22 0.94 3.14 -8.56
C ALA A 22 0.61 2.64 -9.98
N THR A 23 0.19 1.38 -10.10
CA THR A 23 -0.28 0.78 -11.36
C THR A 23 -1.53 1.47 -11.89
N ILE A 24 -2.49 1.80 -11.02
CA ILE A 24 -3.75 2.49 -11.38
C ILE A 24 -3.49 3.92 -11.90
N ARG A 25 -2.74 4.73 -11.16
CA ARG A 25 -2.72 6.18 -11.44
C ARG A 25 -1.77 6.59 -12.57
N ASN A 26 -0.96 5.69 -13.11
CA ASN A 26 0.15 6.01 -14.02
C ASN A 26 1.03 7.17 -13.50
N LYS A 27 0.98 7.39 -12.18
CA LYS A 27 1.69 8.44 -11.45
C LYS A 27 2.83 7.73 -10.77
N LYS A 28 4.05 8.15 -11.13
CA LYS A 28 5.25 7.87 -10.36
C LYS A 28 4.92 8.13 -8.89
N VAL A 29 5.21 7.15 -8.04
CA VAL A 29 5.18 7.19 -6.56
C VAL A 29 5.75 8.51 -5.98
N GLN A 30 6.52 9.25 -6.78
CA GLN A 30 7.01 10.61 -6.60
C GLN A 30 5.96 11.68 -6.25
N ASP A 31 4.66 11.47 -6.50
CA ASP A 31 3.60 12.37 -6.00
C ASP A 31 3.22 12.07 -4.53
N VAL A 32 3.73 10.99 -3.95
CA VAL A 32 3.61 10.64 -2.54
C VAL A 32 4.70 11.36 -1.75
N LYS A 33 4.59 12.69 -1.67
CA LYS A 33 5.40 13.54 -0.76
C LYS A 33 5.35 13.08 0.71
N THR A 34 4.40 12.20 1.02
CA THR A 34 4.15 11.58 2.33
C THR A 34 5.09 10.42 2.66
N GLU A 35 5.58 9.65 1.68
CA GLU A 35 6.54 8.55 1.92
C GLU A 35 7.91 9.11 2.33
N ASP A 36 8.37 10.15 1.65
CA ASP A 36 9.59 10.88 2.01
C ASP A 36 9.49 11.45 3.44
N PHE A 37 8.32 11.95 3.82
CA PHE A 37 8.08 12.48 5.16
C PHE A 37 8.12 11.39 6.23
N ILE A 38 7.48 10.23 6.01
CA ILE A 38 7.52 9.10 6.94
C ILE A 38 8.94 8.55 7.10
N ASN A 39 9.68 8.44 6.00
CA ASN A 39 11.09 8.00 6.05
C ASN A 39 11.97 8.98 6.84
N ILE A 40 11.74 10.29 6.72
CA ILE A 40 12.42 11.31 7.52
C ILE A 40 12.08 11.15 9.01
N LEU A 41 10.82 10.88 9.34
CA LEU A 41 10.39 10.68 10.73
C LEU A 41 11.02 9.43 11.35
N TYR A 42 11.07 8.31 10.62
CA TYR A 42 11.76 7.11 11.08
C TYR A 42 13.27 7.34 11.25
N ALA A 43 13.92 8.03 10.32
CA ALA A 43 15.34 8.39 10.47
C ALA A 43 15.60 9.31 11.67
N PHE A 44 14.63 10.16 12.03
CA PHE A 44 14.72 10.99 13.23
C PHE A 44 14.52 10.17 14.51
N LEU A 45 13.56 9.24 14.50
CA LEU A 45 13.33 8.29 15.59
C LEU A 45 14.59 7.46 15.88
N GLU A 46 15.20 6.85 14.87
CA GLU A 46 16.45 6.07 15.00
C GLU A 46 17.58 6.89 15.64
N ARG A 47 17.72 8.17 15.24
CA ARG A 47 18.74 9.07 15.81
C ARG A 47 18.47 9.38 17.28
N LEU A 48 17.21 9.55 17.68
CA LEU A 48 16.84 9.80 19.07
C LEU A 48 17.02 8.57 19.94
N GLU A 49 16.71 7.39 19.42
CA GLU A 49 16.97 6.12 20.11
C GLU A 49 18.48 5.93 20.33
N ALA A 50 19.28 6.15 19.29
CA ALA A 50 20.74 6.11 19.41
C ALA A 50 21.26 7.15 20.43
N LEU A 51 20.68 8.35 20.47
CA LEU A 51 21.05 9.37 21.46
C LEU A 51 20.68 8.93 22.89
N ARG A 52 19.47 8.41 23.09
CA ARG A 52 18.98 7.86 24.37
C ARG A 52 19.88 6.76 24.89
N ASP A 53 20.39 5.92 24.00
CA ASP A 53 21.19 4.74 24.34
C ASP A 53 22.67 5.10 24.60
N ASN A 54 23.15 6.20 24.01
CA ASN A 54 24.49 6.74 24.27
C ASN A 54 24.60 7.51 25.60
N ILE A 55 23.49 7.87 26.25
CA ILE A 55 23.49 8.57 27.54
C ILE A 55 23.65 7.57 28.69
N SER A 56 24.67 7.76 29.53
CA SER A 56 24.98 6.88 30.66
C SER A 56 24.09 7.15 31.90
N ASN A 57 23.65 6.11 32.61
CA ASN A 57 22.68 6.20 33.73
C ASN A 57 23.28 6.57 35.12
N ASN A 58 24.44 7.21 35.12
CA ASN A 58 25.31 7.44 36.29
C ASN A 58 25.10 8.79 37.00
N SER A 59 24.33 9.71 36.42
CA SER A 59 23.96 10.99 37.05
C SER A 59 22.44 11.21 36.98
N ILE A 60 21.90 12.01 37.91
CA ILE A 60 20.50 12.46 37.89
C ILE A 60 20.22 13.24 36.60
N GLU A 61 21.12 14.14 36.21
CA GLU A 61 21.00 14.94 34.98
C GLU A 61 20.93 14.07 33.71
N HIS A 62 21.69 12.97 33.67
CA HIS A 62 21.62 12.02 32.57
C HIS A 62 20.29 11.26 32.53
N LYS A 63 19.76 10.87 33.70
CA LYS A 63 18.45 10.20 33.79
C LYS A 63 17.32 11.14 33.34
N GLU A 64 17.38 12.40 33.73
CA GLU A 64 16.42 13.42 33.29
C GLU A 64 16.49 13.66 31.78
N SER A 65 17.71 13.74 31.23
CA SER A 65 17.92 13.88 29.79
C SER A 65 17.38 12.68 29.00
N LYS A 66 17.62 11.45 29.50
CA LYS A 66 17.10 10.23 28.89
C LYS A 66 15.57 10.19 28.90
N LYS A 67 14.95 10.56 30.02
CA LYS A 67 13.49 10.65 30.15
C LYS A 67 12.90 11.67 29.17
N ALA A 68 13.52 12.84 29.02
CA ALA A 68 13.07 13.84 28.06
C ALA A 68 13.13 13.33 26.61
N ILE A 69 14.17 12.55 26.25
CA ILE A 69 14.26 11.92 24.93
C ILE A 69 13.19 10.84 24.76
N GLU A 70 12.91 10.03 25.79
CA GLU A 70 11.83 9.02 25.77
C GLU A 70 10.46 9.67 25.52
N GLU A 71 10.15 10.80 26.16
CA GLU A 71 8.89 11.54 25.93
C GLU A 71 8.78 12.06 24.48
N VAL A 72 9.89 12.50 23.87
CA VAL A 72 9.94 12.91 22.47
C VAL A 72 9.76 11.72 21.53
N ILE A 73 10.41 10.58 21.81
CA ILE A 73 10.26 9.34 21.07
C ILE A 73 8.80 8.89 21.06
N GLU A 74 8.15 8.80 22.22
CA GLU A 74 6.74 8.40 22.32
C GLU A 74 5.81 9.34 21.52
N THR A 75 6.13 10.64 21.49
CA THR A 75 5.36 11.62 20.72
C THR A 75 5.54 11.40 19.23
N LEU A 76 6.76 11.13 18.76
CA LEU A 76 7.06 10.86 17.35
C LEU A 76 6.43 9.55 16.88
N GLU A 77 6.50 8.49 17.68
CA GLU A 77 5.85 7.20 17.36
C GLU A 77 4.36 7.39 17.12
N LYS A 78 3.67 8.15 17.98
CA LYS A 78 2.25 8.50 17.79
C LYS A 78 2.02 9.31 16.52
N VAL A 79 2.91 10.25 16.18
CA VAL A 79 2.80 11.01 14.94
C VAL A 79 2.94 10.09 13.72
N ILE A 80 3.95 9.23 13.71
CA ILE A 80 4.20 8.25 12.65
C ILE A 80 3.00 7.32 12.48
N GLU A 81 2.48 6.78 13.57
CA GLU A 81 1.31 5.89 13.55
C GLU A 81 0.09 6.59 12.94
N ASN A 82 -0.23 7.80 13.41
CA ASN A 82 -1.36 8.57 12.89
C ASN A 82 -1.22 8.91 11.41
N GLN A 83 -0.02 9.26 10.94
CA GLN A 83 0.21 9.52 9.51
C GLN A 83 0.07 8.22 8.68
N THR A 84 0.62 7.12 9.19
CA THR A 84 0.54 5.80 8.54
C THR A 84 -0.91 5.37 8.38
N GLN A 85 -1.71 5.41 9.45
CA GLN A 85 -3.14 5.07 9.42
C GLN A 85 -3.94 5.94 8.45
N LYS A 86 -3.61 7.23 8.36
CA LYS A 86 -4.25 8.13 7.40
C LYS A 86 -3.97 7.71 5.95
N ILE A 87 -2.71 7.41 5.63
CA ILE A 87 -2.31 6.96 4.29
C ILE A 87 -2.95 5.61 3.97
N GLU A 88 -2.92 4.66 4.90
CA GLU A 88 -3.57 3.37 4.73
C GLU A 88 -5.05 3.54 4.38
N LYS A 89 -5.75 4.42 5.10
CA LYS A 89 -7.15 4.71 4.83
C LYS A 89 -7.36 5.27 3.43
N GLU A 90 -6.55 6.23 3.01
CA GLU A 90 -6.63 6.84 1.68
C GLU A 90 -6.37 5.82 0.56
N ILE A 91 -5.32 5.00 0.70
CA ILE A 91 -4.99 3.95 -0.29
C ILE A 91 -6.09 2.89 -0.35
N ASN A 92 -6.60 2.44 0.79
CA ASN A 92 -7.68 1.46 0.83
C ASN A 92 -8.96 1.98 0.15
N GLN A 93 -9.26 3.27 0.27
CA GLN A 93 -10.42 3.87 -0.39
C GLN A 93 -10.30 3.86 -1.91
N GLU A 94 -9.10 4.08 -2.44
CA GLU A 94 -8.86 4.06 -3.88
C GLU A 94 -8.90 2.61 -4.42
N LEU A 95 -8.25 1.66 -3.75
CA LEU A 95 -8.20 0.27 -4.19
C LEU A 95 -9.53 -0.50 -4.06
N LEU A 96 -10.43 -0.04 -3.19
CA LEU A 96 -11.79 -0.58 -3.06
C LEU A 96 -12.78 0.13 -3.98
N ARG A 97 -12.33 1.11 -4.77
CA ARG A 97 -13.14 1.70 -5.82
C ARG A 97 -13.33 0.68 -6.94
N ASP A 98 -14.43 0.85 -7.65
CA ASP A 98 -14.78 0.17 -8.89
C ASP A 98 -14.76 1.28 -9.95
N SER A 99 -13.59 1.48 -10.57
CA SER A 99 -13.29 2.67 -11.37
C SER A 99 -14.01 2.66 -12.72
N ASP A 100 -14.21 1.49 -13.30
CA ASP A 100 -14.96 1.32 -14.54
C ASP A 100 -16.45 1.00 -14.29
N GLY A 101 -16.84 0.49 -13.12
CA GLY A 101 -18.20 0.17 -12.74
C GLY A 101 -18.70 -1.17 -13.28
N ASP A 102 -17.81 -2.14 -13.51
CA ASP A 102 -18.15 -3.51 -13.94
C ASP A 102 -18.58 -4.41 -12.75
N GLY A 103 -18.26 -3.97 -11.53
CA GLY A 103 -18.60 -4.63 -10.27
C GLY A 103 -17.47 -5.45 -9.65
N LEU A 104 -16.26 -5.40 -10.17
CA LEU A 104 -15.00 -5.68 -9.46
C LEU A 104 -14.45 -4.38 -8.87
N ASN A 105 -13.61 -4.46 -7.85
CA ASN A 105 -12.82 -3.29 -7.46
C ASN A 105 -11.46 -3.29 -8.18
N ASP A 106 -10.87 -2.12 -8.31
CA ASP A 106 -9.61 -1.88 -9.01
C ASP A 106 -8.50 -2.84 -8.55
N TYR A 107 -8.51 -3.20 -7.27
CA TYR A 107 -7.55 -4.14 -6.72
C TYR A 107 -7.75 -5.58 -7.19
N GLU A 108 -9.00 -6.06 -7.22
CA GLU A 108 -9.34 -7.39 -7.73
C GLU A 108 -8.94 -7.52 -9.19
N GLU A 109 -9.16 -6.46 -9.97
CA GLU A 109 -8.77 -6.37 -11.37
C GLU A 109 -7.24 -6.45 -11.53
N ILE A 110 -6.48 -5.62 -10.83
CA ILE A 110 -5.00 -5.66 -10.85
C ILE A 110 -4.46 -7.03 -10.44
N ARG A 111 -5.03 -7.66 -9.41
CA ARG A 111 -4.62 -9.00 -8.99
C ARG A 111 -4.88 -10.06 -10.05
N ARG A 112 -5.89 -9.85 -10.90
CA ARG A 112 -6.24 -10.74 -12.02
C ARG A 112 -5.48 -10.39 -13.29
N GLY A 113 -4.81 -9.23 -13.34
CA GLY A 113 -4.12 -8.72 -14.53
C GLY A 113 -5.04 -8.00 -15.51
N LEU A 114 -6.17 -7.49 -15.01
CA LEU A 114 -7.19 -6.75 -15.76
C LEU A 114 -6.94 -5.25 -15.68
N ASP A 115 -7.55 -4.48 -16.59
CA ASP A 115 -7.47 -3.01 -16.62
C ASP A 115 -8.60 -2.40 -15.77
N PRO A 116 -8.32 -1.77 -14.62
CA PRO A 116 -9.33 -1.15 -13.74
C PRO A 116 -10.18 -0.05 -14.38
N PHE A 117 -9.88 0.33 -15.62
CA PHE A 117 -10.58 1.37 -16.36
C PHE A 117 -11.29 0.85 -17.62
N ASP A 118 -11.26 -0.46 -17.89
CA ASP A 118 -11.91 -1.09 -19.03
C ASP A 118 -12.75 -2.28 -18.55
N ARG A 119 -14.08 -2.15 -18.67
CA ARG A 119 -15.07 -3.14 -18.20
C ARG A 119 -14.95 -4.51 -18.84
N ASP A 120 -14.21 -4.58 -19.93
CA ASP A 120 -14.05 -5.70 -20.84
C ASP A 120 -12.60 -5.58 -21.38
N THR A 121 -11.64 -6.00 -20.54
CA THR A 121 -10.20 -5.79 -20.74
C THR A 121 -9.73 -6.37 -22.07
N ASP A 122 -10.26 -7.55 -22.44
CA ASP A 122 -9.89 -8.24 -23.67
C ASP A 122 -10.83 -7.96 -24.85
N ARG A 123 -11.92 -7.22 -24.63
CA ARG A 123 -12.84 -6.68 -25.65
C ARG A 123 -13.61 -7.74 -26.43
N ASP A 124 -13.94 -8.84 -25.78
CA ASP A 124 -14.74 -9.91 -26.36
C ASP A 124 -16.27 -9.67 -26.24
N GLY A 125 -16.66 -8.64 -25.49
CA GLY A 125 -18.05 -8.24 -25.23
C GLY A 125 -18.63 -8.77 -23.93
N ILE A 126 -17.85 -9.47 -23.10
CA ILE A 126 -18.20 -9.95 -21.77
C ILE A 126 -17.46 -9.09 -20.73
N ASN A 127 -18.16 -8.63 -19.70
CA ASN A 127 -17.49 -7.86 -18.66
C ASN A 127 -16.50 -8.72 -17.87
N ASP A 128 -15.38 -8.14 -17.48
CA ASP A 128 -14.30 -8.74 -16.69
C ASP A 128 -14.76 -9.49 -15.43
N ARG A 129 -15.77 -8.95 -14.75
CA ARG A 129 -16.43 -9.61 -13.61
C ARG A 129 -16.99 -10.99 -13.92
N ASP A 130 -17.64 -11.12 -15.07
CA ASP A 130 -18.38 -12.30 -15.51
C ASP A 130 -17.56 -13.17 -16.47
N ASP A 131 -16.47 -12.62 -17.01
CA ASP A 131 -15.62 -13.30 -17.96
C ASP A 131 -14.68 -14.32 -17.29
N VAL A 132 -14.69 -15.53 -17.85
CA VAL A 132 -13.87 -16.68 -17.43
C VAL A 132 -12.67 -16.85 -18.38
N PHE A 133 -12.68 -16.16 -19.52
CA PHE A 133 -11.75 -16.32 -20.64
C PHE A 133 -10.99 -15.03 -20.97
N LEU A 134 -10.51 -14.34 -19.94
CA LEU A 134 -9.79 -13.03 -19.91
C LEU A 134 -8.56 -12.86 -20.85
N ASP A 135 -8.25 -13.82 -21.71
CA ASP A 135 -7.09 -13.88 -22.62
C ASP A 135 -7.50 -14.38 -24.03
N ASP A 136 -8.78 -14.26 -24.42
CA ASP A 136 -9.23 -14.80 -25.70
C ASP A 136 -8.93 -13.90 -26.90
N PHE A 137 -8.46 -12.66 -26.67
CA PHE A 137 -8.02 -11.74 -27.73
C PHE A 137 -6.91 -12.31 -28.64
N GLU A 138 -6.05 -13.21 -28.14
CA GLU A 138 -5.03 -13.90 -28.95
C GLU A 138 -5.53 -15.25 -29.52
N LYS A 139 -6.55 -15.88 -28.93
CA LYS A 139 -7.00 -17.22 -29.39
C LYS A 139 -7.74 -17.16 -30.72
N GLU A 140 -8.58 -16.14 -30.97
CA GLU A 140 -9.28 -16.04 -32.26
C GLU A 140 -8.33 -15.74 -33.43
N LYS A 141 -7.26 -14.96 -33.20
CA LYS A 141 -6.25 -14.67 -34.24
C LYS A 141 -5.38 -15.88 -34.61
N LEU A 142 -5.25 -16.84 -33.71
CA LEU A 142 -4.51 -18.08 -33.95
C LEU A 142 -5.35 -19.14 -34.68
N ILE A 143 -6.68 -19.09 -34.58
CA ILE A 143 -7.58 -20.04 -35.25
C ILE A 143 -7.78 -19.69 -36.72
N GLU A 144 -7.70 -18.42 -37.13
CA GLU A 144 -7.76 -18.03 -38.56
C GLU A 144 -6.48 -18.33 -39.36
N LYS A 145 -5.41 -18.82 -38.72
CA LYS A 145 -4.11 -19.10 -39.37
C LYS A 145 -3.84 -20.59 -39.65
N TYR A 146 -4.80 -21.48 -39.39
CA TYR A 146 -4.72 -22.91 -39.72
C TYR A 146 -5.96 -23.39 -40.47
#